data_AF-A0A519KZW0-F1
#
_entry.id   AF-A0A519KZW0-F1
#
_cell.length_a   1.000
_cell.length_b   1.000
_cell.length_c   1.000
_cell.angle_alpha   90.00
_cell.angle_beta   90.00
_cell.angle_gamma   90.00
#
_symmetry.space_group_name_H-M   'P 1'
#
loop_
_entity.id
_entity.type
_entity.pdbx_description
1 polymer ?
#
loop_
_entity_poly.entity_id
_entity_poly.type
_entity_poly.pdbx_seq_one_letter_code
_entity_poly.pdbx_strand_id
1 'polypeptide(L)'
;MRLLKVQTPAIRRRRARGGTERRFGAHTFIAIADAEGAVIGELHGIARGPNGAQLKIYGGVLPFRREFIWGERFNHRTGFYDESFPQGVLIEGDAAVAACLQREERVRAAVNARQIPYPWPALFGANSNAYYATLIAGMGLEDMPLDGELWAPSVKRLLLDVPTLRSFAAESVMT
;
A
#
# COMPACT_ATOMS: atom_id res chain seq x y z
N MET A 1 -3.98 2.32 19.34
CA MET A 1 -3.44 2.28 17.96
C MET A 1 -4.57 2.14 16.95
N ARG A 2 -4.35 2.58 15.70
CA ARG A 2 -5.31 2.44 14.59
C ARG A 2 -4.58 2.11 13.29
N LEU A 3 -5.25 1.36 12.41
CA LEU A 3 -4.86 1.25 11.00
C LEU A 3 -5.82 2.09 10.17
N LEU A 4 -5.26 2.92 9.29
CA LEU A 4 -6.01 3.84 8.45
C LEU A 4 -5.83 3.44 6.99
N LYS A 5 -6.92 3.30 6.24
CA LYS A 5 -6.87 3.35 4.78
C LYS A 5 -6.59 4.80 4.41
N VAL A 6 -5.61 5.05 3.55
CA VAL A 6 -5.29 6.38 3.04
C VAL A 6 -5.15 6.29 1.53
N GLN A 7 -5.73 7.26 0.82
CA GLN A 7 -5.55 7.36 -0.62
C GLN A 7 -4.94 8.71 -0.99
N THR A 8 -3.78 8.67 -1.65
CA THR A 8 -3.18 9.91 -2.17
C THR A 8 -4.09 10.54 -3.22
N PRO A 9 -4.23 11.87 -3.27
CA PRO A 9 -4.92 12.53 -4.37
C PRO A 9 -4.19 12.21 -5.68
N ALA A 10 -4.92 12.26 -6.81
CA ALA A 10 -4.27 12.15 -8.10
C ALA A 10 -3.19 13.23 -8.24
N ILE A 11 -1.95 12.85 -8.57
CA ILE A 11 -0.87 13.81 -8.75
C ILE A 11 -1.29 14.74 -9.90
N ARG A 12 -1.59 16.00 -9.55
CA ARG A 12 -1.85 17.06 -10.52
C ARG A 12 -0.51 17.48 -11.10
N ARG A 13 -0.10 16.89 -12.22
CA ARG A 13 1.01 17.47 -12.97
C ARG A 13 0.46 18.62 -13.81
N ARG A 14 0.47 19.85 -13.27
CA ARG A 14 0.30 21.07 -14.07
C ARG A 14 1.39 21.04 -15.14
N ARG A 15 1.02 20.89 -16.42
CA ARG A 15 1.94 21.23 -17.52
C ARG A 15 2.11 22.74 -17.55
N ALA A 16 3.30 23.21 -17.90
CA ALA A 16 3.49 24.57 -18.37
C ALA A 16 2.52 24.83 -19.55
N ARG A 17 1.74 25.91 -19.43
CA ARG A 17 0.86 26.54 -20.45
C ARG A 17 0.04 25.58 -21.36
N GLY A 18 -1.25 25.40 -21.03
CA GLY A 18 -2.29 25.04 -22.01
C GLY A 18 -2.43 23.56 -22.41
N GLY A 19 -1.68 22.63 -21.80
CA GLY A 19 -1.85 21.20 -22.06
C GLY A 19 -2.97 20.55 -21.24
N THR A 20 -3.55 19.46 -21.75
CA THR A 20 -4.54 18.62 -21.04
C THR A 20 -3.98 18.20 -19.66
N GLU A 21 -4.76 18.42 -18.60
CA GLU A 21 -4.44 17.98 -17.25
C GLU A 21 -4.21 16.46 -17.24
N ARG A 22 -3.03 16.02 -16.80
CA ARG A 22 -2.75 14.59 -16.60
C ARG A 22 -2.88 14.28 -15.11
N ARG A 23 -3.88 13.46 -14.78
CA ARG A 23 -4.08 12.91 -13.44
C ARG A 23 -3.25 11.64 -13.35
N PHE A 24 -2.23 11.61 -12.49
CA PHE A 24 -1.51 10.36 -12.20
C PHE A 24 -2.19 9.66 -11.02
N GLY A 25 -2.48 8.37 -11.21
CA GLY A 25 -3.43 7.59 -10.41
C GLY A 25 -3.20 7.64 -8.91
N ALA A 26 -4.30 7.62 -8.18
CA ALA A 26 -4.29 7.54 -6.74
C ALA A 26 -3.59 6.26 -6.26
N HIS A 27 -2.81 6.38 -5.18
CA HIS A 27 -2.17 5.27 -4.48
C HIS A 27 -2.88 5.08 -3.15
N THR A 28 -3.44 3.89 -2.97
CA THR A 28 -4.04 3.48 -1.69
C THR A 28 -3.02 2.70 -0.88
N PHE A 29 -2.91 3.02 0.41
CA PHE A 29 -2.00 2.37 1.36
C PHE A 29 -2.59 2.36 2.77
N ILE A 30 -1.92 1.69 3.71
CA ILE A 30 -2.31 1.69 5.13
C ILE A 30 -1.32 2.55 5.93
N ALA A 31 -1.84 3.50 6.72
CA ALA A 31 -1.07 4.20 7.75
C ALA A 31 -1.32 3.57 9.13
N ILE A 32 -0.30 3.57 9.97
CA ILE A 32 -0.33 3.08 11.36
C ILE A 32 -0.28 4.31 12.27
N ALA A 33 -1.34 4.52 13.05
CA ALA A 33 -1.40 5.58 14.04
C ALA A 33 -1.31 5.02 15.47
N ASP A 34 -0.66 5.76 16.36
CA ASP A 34 -0.64 5.46 17.80
C ASP A 34 -2.01 5.74 18.48
N ALA A 35 -2.06 5.75 19.81
CA ALA A 35 -3.31 5.98 20.54
C ALA A 35 -3.74 7.46 20.48
N GLU A 36 -2.77 8.36 20.38
CA GLU A 36 -2.87 9.81 20.30
C GLU A 36 -3.27 10.27 18.89
N GLY A 37 -3.13 9.40 17.89
CA GLY A 37 -3.50 9.65 16.50
C GLY A 37 -2.32 10.08 15.63
N ALA A 38 -1.09 10.11 16.16
CA ALA A 38 0.08 10.40 15.37
C ALA A 38 0.43 9.19 14.49
N VAL A 39 0.70 9.44 13.21
CA VAL A 39 1.14 8.40 12.28
C VAL A 39 2.60 8.03 12.55
N ILE A 40 2.80 6.79 12.99
CA ILE A 40 4.10 6.22 13.36
C ILE A 40 4.66 5.27 12.30
N GLY A 41 3.87 4.94 11.26
CA GLY A 41 4.36 4.15 10.14
C GLY A 41 3.38 4.03 8.98
N GLU A 42 3.88 3.51 7.86
CA GLU A 42 3.11 3.36 6.63
C GLU A 42 3.45 2.05 5.91
N LEU A 43 2.45 1.45 5.25
CA LEU A 43 2.51 0.17 4.52
C LEU A 43 2.08 0.38 3.06
N HIS A 44 3.04 0.54 2.15
CA HIS A 44 2.76 1.05 0.79
C HIS A 44 2.86 0.04 -0.35
N GLY A 45 3.73 -0.98 -0.22
CA GLY A 45 4.00 -1.89 -1.35
C GLY A 45 4.50 -1.16 -2.60
N ILE A 46 5.63 -0.46 -2.51
CA ILE A 46 6.15 0.37 -3.60
C ILE A 46 7.30 -0.31 -4.34
N ALA A 47 7.58 0.22 -5.54
CA ALA A 47 8.72 -0.17 -6.34
C ALA A 47 10.03 0.19 -5.62
N ARG A 48 10.91 -0.80 -5.47
CA ARG A 48 12.23 -0.66 -4.87
C ARG A 48 13.29 -1.42 -5.65
N GLY A 49 14.52 -0.93 -5.51
CA GLY A 49 15.71 -1.61 -6.00
C GLY A 49 16.05 -2.85 -5.16
N PRO A 50 17.10 -3.60 -5.54
CA PRO A 50 17.58 -4.75 -4.78
C PRO A 50 17.76 -4.43 -3.29
N ASN A 51 17.41 -5.39 -2.42
CA ASN A 51 17.45 -5.26 -0.95
C ASN A 51 16.55 -4.16 -0.37
N GLY A 52 15.45 -3.81 -1.05
CA GLY A 52 14.55 -2.74 -0.58
C GLY A 52 15.17 -1.35 -0.69
N ALA A 53 16.24 -1.20 -1.48
CA ALA A 53 16.91 0.07 -1.65
C ALA A 53 15.92 1.10 -2.20
N GLN A 54 15.73 2.19 -1.44
CA GLN A 54 14.94 3.32 -1.88
C GLN A 54 15.38 3.72 -3.27
N LEU A 55 14.42 3.81 -4.18
CA LEU A 55 14.72 4.34 -5.51
C LEU A 55 15.25 5.74 -5.31
N LYS A 56 16.48 5.97 -5.78
CA LYS A 56 16.96 7.32 -5.94
C LYS A 56 15.93 8.00 -6.84
N ILE A 57 15.33 9.06 -6.30
CA ILE A 57 14.54 10.12 -6.92
C ILE A 57 13.01 10.02 -6.67
N TYR A 58 12.54 10.83 -5.71
CA TYR A 58 11.22 11.47 -5.73
C TYR A 58 11.05 12.29 -7.04
N GLY A 59 10.70 11.64 -8.15
CA GLY A 59 10.53 12.36 -9.42
C GLY A 59 10.57 11.54 -10.71
N GLY A 60 10.84 10.24 -10.68
CA GLY A 60 10.75 9.43 -11.88
C GLY A 60 11.35 8.05 -11.70
N VAL A 61 10.50 7.04 -11.61
CA VAL A 61 10.87 5.67 -11.97
C VAL A 61 11.53 5.75 -13.34
N LEU A 62 12.82 5.39 -13.41
CA LEU A 62 13.49 5.22 -14.69
C LEU A 62 12.78 4.07 -15.41
N PRO A 63 12.12 4.30 -16.55
CA PRO A 63 11.57 3.22 -17.35
C PRO A 63 12.70 2.20 -17.60
N PHE A 64 12.40 0.91 -17.57
CA PHE A 64 13.32 -0.20 -17.90
C PHE A 64 14.31 -0.68 -16.82
N ARG A 65 14.35 -0.12 -15.59
CA ARG A 65 14.99 -0.83 -14.47
C ARG A 65 14.11 -1.99 -14.02
N ARG A 66 14.73 -3.13 -13.66
CA ARG A 66 14.03 -4.28 -13.05
C ARG A 66 13.60 -3.91 -11.64
N GLU A 67 12.44 -3.30 -11.55
CA GLU A 67 11.77 -2.94 -10.31
C GLU A 67 10.84 -4.06 -9.86
N PHE A 68 10.71 -4.22 -8.55
CA PHE A 68 9.83 -5.22 -7.96
C PHE A 68 8.88 -4.58 -6.97
N ILE A 69 7.69 -5.16 -6.81
CA ILE A 69 6.85 -4.83 -5.65
C ILE A 69 7.57 -5.38 -4.43
N TRP A 70 8.05 -4.48 -3.58
CA TRP A 70 8.50 -4.84 -2.25
C TRP A 70 7.43 -4.38 -1.28
N GLY A 71 6.87 -5.31 -0.51
CA GLY A 71 6.00 -4.99 0.60
C GLY A 71 6.80 -4.23 1.65
N GLU A 72 6.74 -2.92 1.60
CA GLU A 72 7.52 -2.06 2.49
C GLU A 72 6.70 -1.54 3.65
N ARG A 73 7.37 -1.56 4.79
CA ARG A 73 6.93 -0.93 6.02
C ARG A 73 7.93 0.15 6.40
N PHE A 74 7.43 1.34 6.69
CA PHE A 74 8.22 2.43 7.21
C PHE A 74 7.86 2.65 8.66
N ASN A 75 8.87 2.60 9.53
CA ASN A 75 8.71 2.88 10.96
C ASN A 75 8.88 4.38 11.23
N HIS A 76 8.18 5.20 10.45
CA HIS A 76 8.04 6.67 10.52
C HIS A 76 7.25 7.16 9.30
N ARG A 77 6.85 8.44 9.30
CA ARG A 77 6.23 9.11 8.14
C ARG A 77 7.24 9.24 7.00
N THR A 78 6.94 8.63 5.86
CA THR A 78 7.70 8.72 4.60
C THR A 78 7.46 10.03 3.85
N GLY A 79 6.40 10.74 4.20
CA GLY A 79 5.94 11.94 3.49
C GLY A 79 4.86 11.65 2.43
N PHE A 80 4.40 10.41 2.28
CA PHE A 80 3.18 10.10 1.51
C PHE A 80 1.92 10.37 2.32
N TYR A 81 1.87 10.00 3.60
CA TYR A 81 0.77 10.37 4.48
C TYR A 81 0.58 11.88 4.55
N ASP A 82 -0.67 12.32 4.43
CA ASP A 82 -1.12 13.68 4.69
C ASP A 82 -2.54 13.61 5.28
N GLU A 83 -2.78 14.37 6.34
CA GLU A 83 -4.08 14.37 7.06
C GLU A 83 -5.22 14.89 6.17
N SER A 84 -4.91 15.69 5.14
CA SER A 84 -5.89 16.23 4.20
C SER A 84 -6.33 15.22 3.14
N PHE A 85 -5.73 14.03 3.08
CA PHE A 85 -6.09 13.02 2.09
C PHE A 85 -7.34 12.26 2.51
N PRO A 86 -8.13 11.73 1.54
CA PRO A 86 -9.15 10.75 1.85
C PRO A 86 -8.57 9.63 2.73
N GLN A 87 -9.15 9.43 3.90
CA GLN A 87 -8.74 8.40 4.84
C GLN A 87 -9.88 7.90 5.73
N GLY A 88 -9.76 6.68 6.24
CA GLY A 88 -10.78 6.03 7.07
C GLY A 88 -10.16 4.97 7.97
N VAL A 89 -10.76 4.73 9.14
CA VAL A 89 -10.28 3.74 10.11
C VAL A 89 -10.68 2.35 9.65
N LEU A 90 -9.69 1.50 9.37
CA LEU A 90 -9.90 0.09 9.02
C LEU A 90 -10.13 -0.76 10.27
N ILE A 91 -9.34 -0.49 11.32
CA ILE A 91 -9.43 -1.17 12.61
C ILE A 91 -8.76 -0.32 13.69
N GLU A 92 -9.21 -0.49 14.93
CA GLU A 92 -8.67 0.18 16.11
C GLU A 92 -8.51 -0.80 17.28
N GLY A 93 -7.65 -0.42 18.22
CA GLY A 93 -7.34 -1.20 19.43
C GLY A 93 -6.02 -1.97 19.31
N ASP A 94 -5.20 -1.90 20.35
CA ASP A 94 -3.80 -2.34 20.28
C ASP A 94 -3.65 -3.83 19.97
N ALA A 95 -4.44 -4.69 20.63
CA ALA A 95 -4.42 -6.14 20.37
C ALA A 95 -4.84 -6.49 18.94
N ALA A 96 -5.89 -5.84 18.44
CA ALA A 96 -6.41 -6.08 17.09
C ALA A 96 -5.45 -5.59 16.00
N VAL A 97 -4.87 -4.40 16.20
CA VAL A 97 -3.84 -3.84 15.33
C VAL A 97 -2.58 -4.72 15.34
N ALA A 98 -2.13 -5.17 16.52
CA ALA A 98 -0.98 -6.07 16.64
C ALA A 98 -1.19 -7.39 15.88
N ALA A 99 -2.35 -8.03 16.03
CA ALA A 99 -2.69 -9.24 15.29
C ALA A 99 -2.69 -9.01 13.78
N CYS A 100 -3.23 -7.88 13.33
CA CYS A 100 -3.20 -7.48 11.93
C CYS A 100 -1.76 -7.30 11.42
N LEU A 101 -0.88 -6.64 12.19
CA LEU A 101 0.52 -6.43 11.83
C LEU A 101 1.35 -7.73 11.82
N GLN A 102 0.98 -8.74 12.60
CA GLN A 102 1.60 -10.07 12.50
C GLN A 102 1.25 -10.77 11.18
N ARG A 103 0.00 -10.64 10.72
CA ARG A 103 -0.45 -11.19 9.42
C ARG A 103 0.16 -10.42 8.25
N GLU A 104 0.22 -9.10 8.37
CA GLU A 104 0.90 -8.19 7.43
C GLU A 104 2.31 -8.69 7.12
N GLU A 105 3.11 -9.02 8.14
CA GLU A 105 4.47 -9.53 7.98
C GLU A 105 4.52 -10.79 7.10
N ARG A 106 3.57 -11.71 7.27
CA ARG A 106 3.49 -12.95 6.46
C ARG A 106 3.12 -12.66 5.01
N VAL A 107 2.14 -11.77 4.79
CA VAL A 107 1.78 -11.30 3.44
C VAL A 107 2.98 -10.65 2.77
N ARG A 108 3.66 -9.76 3.48
CA ARG A 108 4.84 -9.03 3.03
C ARG A 108 5.95 -9.98 2.60
N ALA A 109 6.30 -10.94 3.46
CA ALA A 109 7.30 -11.96 3.16
C ALA A 109 6.94 -12.79 1.92
N ALA A 110 5.68 -13.22 1.81
CA ALA A 110 5.21 -14.03 0.68
C ALA A 110 5.19 -13.25 -0.65
N VAL A 111 4.76 -11.98 -0.64
CA VAL A 111 4.85 -11.11 -1.83
C VAL A 111 6.30 -10.92 -2.26
N ASN A 112 7.17 -10.62 -1.30
CA ASN A 112 8.59 -10.37 -1.54
C ASN A 112 9.30 -11.60 -2.15
N ALA A 113 8.99 -12.80 -1.66
CA ALA A 113 9.53 -14.05 -2.17
C ALA A 113 9.21 -14.30 -3.66
N ARG A 114 8.10 -13.75 -4.17
CA ARG A 114 7.69 -13.91 -5.56
C ARG A 114 8.46 -13.02 -6.54
N GLN A 115 9.20 -12.02 -6.06
CA GLN A 115 9.93 -11.07 -6.91
C GLN A 115 9.05 -10.54 -8.05
N ILE A 116 7.87 -10.00 -7.71
CA ILE A 116 6.85 -9.61 -8.69
C ILE A 116 7.33 -8.36 -9.44
N PRO A 117 7.52 -8.41 -10.78
CA PRO A 117 7.97 -7.25 -11.54
C PRO A 117 6.95 -6.11 -11.48
N TYR A 118 7.43 -4.90 -11.21
CA TYR A 118 6.58 -3.71 -11.18
C TYR A 118 6.26 -3.24 -12.61
N PRO A 119 4.99 -3.11 -13.01
CA PRO A 119 4.57 -2.70 -14.33
C PRO A 119 4.85 -1.22 -14.52
N TRP A 120 5.44 -0.89 -15.67
CA TRP A 120 5.62 0.49 -16.09
C TRP A 120 4.89 0.77 -17.41
N PRO A 121 3.98 1.76 -17.45
CA PRO A 121 3.49 2.56 -16.33
C PRO A 121 2.61 1.72 -15.38
N ALA A 122 2.47 2.14 -14.11
CA ALA A 122 1.74 1.41 -13.05
C ALA A 122 0.20 1.38 -13.21
N LEU A 123 -0.30 1.37 -14.44
CA LEU A 123 -1.70 1.51 -14.81
C LEU A 123 -2.43 0.15 -14.92
N PHE A 124 -1.70 -0.96 -14.90
CA PHE A 124 -2.24 -2.30 -15.04
C PHE A 124 -1.38 -3.31 -14.30
N GLY A 125 -1.89 -4.53 -14.12
CA GLY A 125 -1.11 -5.64 -13.56
C GLY A 125 -0.82 -5.49 -12.07
N ALA A 126 0.30 -6.03 -11.61
CA ALA A 126 0.67 -6.04 -10.20
C ALA A 126 1.31 -4.70 -9.80
N ASN A 127 0.63 -3.82 -9.07
CA ASN A 127 1.17 -2.53 -8.64
C ASN A 127 0.94 -2.30 -7.14
N SER A 128 1.23 -1.10 -6.62
CA SER A 128 1.03 -0.77 -5.21
C SER A 128 -0.43 -0.86 -4.73
N ASN A 129 -1.41 -0.61 -5.59
CA ASN A 129 -2.83 -0.80 -5.25
C ASN A 129 -3.24 -2.29 -5.21
N ALA A 130 -2.61 -3.13 -6.06
CA ALA A 130 -2.75 -4.58 -5.94
C ALA A 130 -2.10 -5.09 -4.65
N TYR A 131 -0.98 -4.50 -4.22
CA TYR A 131 -0.38 -4.79 -2.92
C TYR A 131 -1.34 -4.42 -1.78
N TYR A 132 -1.92 -3.21 -1.80
CA TYR A 132 -2.94 -2.81 -0.82
C TYR A 132 -4.10 -3.81 -0.74
N ALA A 133 -4.68 -4.21 -1.88
CA ALA A 133 -5.78 -5.19 -1.90
C ALA A 133 -5.36 -6.56 -1.32
N THR A 134 -4.12 -6.97 -1.58
CA THR A 134 -3.53 -8.20 -1.03
C THR A 134 -3.33 -8.10 0.48
N LEU A 135 -2.89 -6.93 0.95
CA LEU A 135 -2.64 -6.65 2.35
C LEU A 135 -3.93 -6.70 3.17
N ILE A 136 -4.97 -6.00 2.72
CA ILE A 136 -6.30 -6.00 3.35
C ILE A 136 -6.84 -7.43 3.45
N ALA A 137 -6.79 -8.18 2.33
CA ALA A 137 -7.27 -9.56 2.30
C ALA A 137 -6.48 -10.49 3.23
N GLY A 138 -5.15 -10.38 3.27
CA GLY A 138 -4.30 -11.23 4.12
C GLY A 138 -4.31 -10.87 5.60
N MET A 139 -4.59 -9.61 5.94
CA MET A 139 -4.82 -9.18 7.32
C MET A 139 -6.20 -9.60 7.84
N GLY A 140 -7.10 -10.00 6.94
CA GLY A 140 -8.50 -10.30 7.27
C GLY A 140 -9.33 -9.04 7.54
N LEU A 141 -8.94 -7.93 6.92
CA LEU A 141 -9.67 -6.66 6.99
C LEU A 141 -10.66 -6.57 5.83
N GLU A 142 -11.72 -5.80 6.04
CA GLU A 142 -12.63 -5.40 4.97
C GLU A 142 -12.17 -4.06 4.39
N ASP A 143 -12.16 -3.94 3.06
CA ASP A 143 -11.89 -2.66 2.41
C ASP A 143 -13.12 -1.75 2.56
N MET A 144 -12.90 -0.49 2.89
CA MET A 144 -13.97 0.50 3.04
C MET A 144 -13.87 1.59 1.97
N PRO A 145 -14.99 2.05 1.37
CA PRO A 145 -14.96 3.21 0.50
C PRO A 145 -14.61 4.47 1.31
N LEU A 146 -13.83 5.38 0.73
CA LEU A 146 -13.53 6.68 1.33
C LEU A 146 -14.34 7.80 0.67
N ASP A 147 -14.70 8.81 1.45
CA ASP A 147 -15.24 10.04 0.90
C ASP A 147 -14.19 10.75 0.04
N GLY A 148 -14.55 11.01 -1.22
CA GLY A 148 -13.61 11.57 -2.20
C GLY A 148 -12.60 10.56 -2.76
N GLU A 149 -12.80 9.24 -2.54
CA GLU A 149 -11.97 8.21 -3.15
C GLU A 149 -12.00 8.31 -4.67
N LEU A 150 -10.81 8.35 -5.26
CA LEU A 150 -10.59 8.31 -6.68
C LEU A 150 -10.42 6.86 -7.15
N TRP A 151 -10.81 6.61 -8.40
CA TRP A 151 -10.46 5.36 -9.04
C TRP A 151 -8.93 5.20 -9.13
N ALA A 152 -8.46 3.99 -8.82
CA ALA A 152 -7.06 3.63 -8.88
C ALA A 152 -6.87 2.34 -9.71
N PRO A 153 -5.76 2.20 -10.47
CA PRO A 153 -5.52 1.01 -11.28
C PRO A 153 -5.26 -0.22 -10.39
N SER A 154 -5.72 -1.39 -10.84
CA SER A 154 -5.54 -2.69 -10.17
C SER A 154 -6.15 -2.80 -8.77
N VAL A 155 -7.11 -1.93 -8.43
CA VAL A 155 -7.97 -2.12 -7.24
C VAL A 155 -8.61 -3.51 -7.28
N LYS A 156 -8.61 -4.21 -6.14
CA LYS A 156 -9.11 -5.59 -5.96
C LYS A 156 -8.27 -6.70 -6.60
N ARG A 157 -7.17 -6.39 -7.29
CA ARG A 157 -6.25 -7.44 -7.77
C ARG A 157 -5.42 -7.98 -6.61
N LEU A 158 -5.42 -9.29 -6.43
CA LEU A 158 -4.56 -9.94 -5.45
C LEU A 158 -3.23 -10.37 -6.07
N LEU A 159 -2.15 -10.17 -5.32
CA LEU A 159 -0.79 -10.60 -5.63
C LEU A 159 -0.49 -11.99 -5.11
N LEU A 160 -1.34 -12.53 -4.23
CA LEU A 160 -1.31 -13.89 -3.70
C LEU A 160 -2.70 -14.51 -3.90
N ASP A 161 -2.79 -15.82 -4.03
CA ASP A 161 -4.08 -16.50 -4.14
C ASP A 161 -4.83 -16.50 -2.79
N VAL A 162 -6.16 -16.65 -2.86
CA VAL A 162 -7.04 -16.61 -1.68
C VAL A 162 -6.71 -17.72 -0.67
N PRO A 163 -6.46 -18.99 -1.06
CA PRO A 163 -6.01 -20.03 -0.12
C PRO A 163 -4.77 -19.62 0.68
N THR A 164 -3.73 -19.10 0.01
CA THR A 164 -2.51 -18.60 0.68
C THR A 164 -2.85 -17.51 1.70
N LEU A 165 -3.64 -16.50 1.30
CA LEU A 165 -4.01 -15.40 2.19
C LEU A 165 -4.83 -15.87 3.41
N ARG A 166 -5.74 -16.84 3.22
CA ARG A 166 -6.54 -17.41 4.31
C ARG A 166 -5.68 -18.18 5.33
N SER A 167 -4.59 -18.82 4.88
CA SER A 167 -3.70 -19.55 5.78
C SER A 167 -3.05 -18.64 6.83
N PHE A 168 -2.72 -17.40 6.46
CA PHE A 168 -2.13 -16.41 7.37
C PHE A 168 -3.09 -15.98 8.48
N ALA A 169 -4.39 -15.95 8.19
CA ALA A 169 -5.42 -15.62 9.19
C ALA A 169 -5.67 -16.78 10.17
N ALA A 170 -5.61 -18.03 9.70
CA ALA A 170 -5.90 -19.23 10.49
C ALA A 170 -4.80 -19.58 11.50
N GLU A 171 -3.53 -19.41 11.13
CA GLU A 171 -2.37 -19.70 12.00
C GLU A 171 -2.21 -18.72 13.16
N SER A 172 -2.99 -17.64 13.24
CA SER A 172 -2.99 -16.69 14.37
C SER A 172 -3.79 -17.18 15.59
N VAL A 173 -4.51 -18.30 15.47
CA VAL A 173 -5.39 -18.85 16.52
C VAL A 173 -4.72 -20.00 17.31
N MET A 174 -3.52 -20.43 16.90
CA MET A 174 -2.84 -21.61 17.46
C MET A 174 -1.63 -21.28 18.35
N THR A 175 -1.43 -20.02 18.73
CA THR A 175 -0.35 -19.56 19.63
C THR A 175 -0.93 -18.71 20.75
#